data_AF-A0AAW2I6M7-F1
#
_entry.id   AF-A0AAW2I6M7-F1
#
_cell.length_a   1.000
_cell.length_b   1.000
_cell.length_c   1.000
_cell.angle_alpha   90.00
_cell.angle_beta   90.00
_cell.angle_gamma   90.00
#
_symmetry.space_group_name_H-M   'P 1'
#
loop_
_entity.id
_entity.type
_entity.pdbx_description
1 polymer ?
#
loop_
_entity_poly.entity_id
_entity_poly.type
_entity_poly.pdbx_seq_one_letter_code
_entity_poly.pdbx_strand_id
1 'polypeptide(L)'
;MKYKRESRTWRSSADLDTESDANDAEPLLSDASVTSRRSFGAICMFPDASETSDFEYSRQVPTTSGKGSGATSVRSPYFLQTMSNIQKDSSAMADCITRFQYYSKIKNFIKRDDSRTVIPEHVVPSSVFVPYIPGSDQQPGKQSSIVTIFAVWNTIMGSSLLTMPWGIERAGLVTGIVFMLIMGAICLYTSYLLLRVQQLHGGGNVDWEVADLAGFLLGRKYEMVAKFFSLVVLLGANIVYWILMSNFLYHSVDYIYERVLRGDIMSMNFINNSTVICPKNMTIPSLQPTNNSVVLKKAAYEGDTIDLYDQIWNIHTTVPIFLTLILGPLVNFKSATFFTKFNSLGTLSVMYLLSFVLIKAVSWGIHVDFFDKSSPIYVPKISMTYPALTGMLALALFIHNIIVTIMRNNKHQEKNGRDLSLAFLLVIITYLTVGVVFYISFPLNKHCIEANLLDNFQNSDVMTVIARIFLFFQLVTVYPLIAYMLRVQVFTTLMKKIYPGFQHVLLLNTFIITTCVLFAIFLPRIGTIIRFTGALSGFIYIFSLPSMLHIVSLKKRGQLSLKSTILHTSITFFGFANLMAQFFISEQ
;
A
#
# COMPACT_ATOMS: atom_id res chain seq x y z
N MET A 1 -1.86 -35.72 41.95
CA MET A 1 -3.02 -36.00 41.07
C MET A 1 -2.51 -36.53 39.74
N LYS A 2 -2.70 -37.83 39.47
CA LYS A 2 -2.34 -38.52 38.22
C LYS A 2 -3.51 -38.34 37.24
N TYR A 3 -3.25 -37.86 36.02
CA TYR A 3 -4.24 -37.93 34.93
C TYR A 3 -3.83 -38.98 33.89
N LYS A 4 -4.79 -39.85 33.63
CA LYS A 4 -4.76 -41.10 32.86
C LYS A 4 -4.95 -40.76 31.38
N ARG A 5 -4.13 -41.36 30.51
CA ARG A 5 -4.17 -41.21 29.05
C ARG A 5 -4.99 -42.39 28.48
N GLU A 6 -6.17 -42.14 27.93
CA GLU A 6 -6.94 -43.15 27.21
C GLU A 6 -6.61 -43.11 25.71
N SER A 7 -6.14 -44.23 25.18
CA SER A 7 -5.96 -44.49 23.76
C SER A 7 -7.06 -45.43 23.28
N ARG A 8 -7.91 -44.98 22.34
CA ARG A 8 -8.83 -45.85 21.59
C ARG A 8 -8.21 -46.19 20.24
N THR A 9 -7.89 -47.46 20.08
CA THR A 9 -7.54 -48.15 18.84
C THR A 9 -8.81 -48.52 18.08
N TRP A 10 -8.87 -48.28 16.76
CA TRP A 10 -9.81 -48.94 15.86
C TRP A 10 -9.05 -49.72 14.78
N ARG A 11 -9.48 -50.96 14.58
CA ARG A 11 -8.89 -52.01 13.75
C ARG A 11 -9.10 -51.74 12.26
N SER A 12 -8.11 -52.18 11.49
CA SER A 12 -8.19 -52.48 10.05
C SER A 12 -8.87 -53.83 9.85
N SER A 13 -9.76 -53.94 8.86
CA SER A 13 -10.20 -55.18 8.25
C SER A 13 -10.23 -54.99 6.74
N ALA A 14 -9.61 -55.92 6.04
CA ALA A 14 -9.40 -55.98 4.61
C ALA A 14 -10.48 -56.85 3.93
N ASP A 15 -10.53 -56.69 2.60
CA ASP A 15 -10.92 -57.63 1.54
C ASP A 15 -12.40 -58.05 1.37
N LEU A 16 -12.97 -57.78 0.18
CA LEU A 16 -13.21 -58.76 -0.92
C LEU A 16 -14.18 -58.27 -2.02
N ASP A 17 -13.91 -58.76 -3.24
CA ASP A 17 -14.75 -58.97 -4.45
C ASP A 17 -15.00 -57.78 -5.43
N THR A 18 -14.42 -57.72 -6.66
CA THR A 18 -14.53 -58.46 -7.96
C THR A 18 -15.65 -58.01 -8.91
N GLU A 19 -15.27 -58.02 -10.22
CA GLU A 19 -16.05 -57.89 -11.47
C GLU A 19 -16.50 -56.48 -11.91
N SER A 20 -16.57 -56.11 -13.20
CA SER A 20 -16.00 -56.52 -14.50
C SER A 20 -16.48 -55.47 -15.54
N ASP A 21 -16.03 -55.57 -16.79
CA ASP A 21 -16.52 -54.93 -18.04
C ASP A 21 -15.92 -53.55 -18.37
N ALA A 22 -15.00 -53.38 -19.33
CA ALA A 22 -14.95 -53.69 -20.77
C ALA A 22 -15.62 -52.64 -21.68
N ASN A 23 -14.91 -52.36 -22.79
CA ASN A 23 -15.28 -51.61 -24.02
C ASN A 23 -15.10 -50.08 -23.97
N ASP A 24 -14.59 -49.37 -24.99
CA ASP A 24 -14.01 -49.73 -26.29
C ASP A 24 -13.40 -48.47 -26.93
N ALA A 25 -12.50 -48.71 -27.89
CA ALA A 25 -12.25 -47.93 -29.12
C ALA A 25 -11.60 -46.52 -29.08
N GLU A 26 -10.30 -46.51 -29.40
CA GLU A 26 -9.68 -45.60 -30.39
C GLU A 26 -10.19 -45.95 -31.82
N PRO A 27 -10.11 -45.10 -32.88
CA PRO A 27 -8.80 -44.75 -33.47
C PRO A 27 -8.65 -43.46 -34.35
N LEU A 28 -7.37 -43.06 -34.49
CA LEU A 28 -6.60 -42.66 -35.71
C LEU A 28 -6.79 -41.31 -36.48
N LEU A 29 -5.60 -40.69 -36.67
CA LEU A 29 -4.99 -40.10 -37.89
C LEU A 29 -5.45 -38.74 -38.45
N SER A 30 -4.48 -37.82 -38.61
CA SER A 30 -3.99 -37.42 -39.94
C SER A 30 -2.68 -36.61 -39.89
N ASP A 31 -1.92 -36.81 -40.96
CA ASP A 31 -0.51 -36.54 -41.20
C ASP A 31 -0.21 -35.16 -41.83
N ALA A 32 1.09 -34.90 -41.95
CA ALA A 32 1.79 -34.07 -42.97
C ALA A 32 2.06 -32.58 -42.66
N SER A 33 3.16 -31.95 -43.06
CA SER A 33 4.53 -32.31 -43.50
C SER A 33 5.25 -30.98 -43.89
N VAL A 34 6.60 -30.93 -43.83
CA VAL A 34 7.50 -30.19 -44.78
C VAL A 34 7.56 -28.63 -44.58
N THR A 35 8.68 -27.89 -44.49
CA THR A 35 10.08 -27.99 -45.01
C THR A 35 11.04 -27.00 -44.32
N SER A 36 12.35 -27.26 -44.46
CA SER A 36 13.55 -26.56 -43.98
C SER A 36 14.02 -25.30 -44.77
N ARG A 37 14.83 -24.44 -44.14
CA ARG A 37 16.06 -23.75 -44.67
C ARG A 37 17.01 -23.45 -43.47
N ARG A 38 18.22 -24.05 -43.32
CA ARG A 38 19.58 -23.71 -43.87
C ARG A 38 19.97 -22.22 -43.61
N SER A 39 21.17 -21.80 -43.16
CA SER A 39 22.55 -22.35 -43.15
C SER A 39 23.54 -21.39 -42.41
N PHE A 40 24.79 -21.86 -42.17
CA PHE A 40 26.10 -21.18 -41.89
C PHE A 40 26.40 -20.70 -40.44
N GLY A 41 27.58 -20.91 -39.83
CA GLY A 41 28.86 -21.55 -40.23
C GLY A 41 30.05 -21.06 -39.36
N ALA A 42 31.09 -21.90 -39.21
CA ALA A 42 32.49 -21.67 -38.72
C ALA A 42 32.71 -21.43 -37.20
N ILE A 43 33.54 -22.15 -36.42
CA ILE A 43 34.91 -22.76 -36.51
C ILE A 43 36.04 -21.84 -35.99
N CYS A 44 36.85 -22.42 -35.06
CA CYS A 44 38.18 -22.04 -34.51
C CYS A 44 38.23 -20.85 -33.51
N MET A 45 39.08 -20.80 -32.47
CA MET A 45 40.42 -21.38 -32.28
C MET A 45 40.79 -21.34 -30.76
N PHE A 46 41.55 -22.32 -30.25
CA PHE A 46 42.32 -22.23 -28.98
C PHE A 46 43.61 -21.40 -29.20
N PRO A 47 44.27 -20.91 -28.13
CA PRO A 47 45.50 -21.58 -27.72
C PRO A 47 45.73 -21.70 -26.20
N ASP A 48 46.67 -22.61 -25.88
CA ASP A 48 47.13 -23.14 -24.60
C ASP A 48 47.89 -22.19 -23.66
N ALA A 49 47.89 -22.54 -22.37
CA ALA A 49 48.99 -22.42 -21.39
C ALA A 49 48.52 -23.09 -20.06
N SER A 50 49.01 -24.29 -19.69
CA SER A 50 50.10 -24.54 -18.71
C SER A 50 49.79 -23.95 -17.31
N GLU A 51 49.75 -24.65 -16.17
CA GLU A 51 50.67 -25.63 -15.58
C GLU A 51 50.06 -26.26 -14.30
N THR A 52 50.53 -27.48 -13.97
CA THR A 52 50.85 -28.04 -12.61
C THR A 52 49.76 -28.05 -11.53
N SER A 53 49.33 -29.20 -11.00
CA SER A 53 49.99 -30.08 -10.00
C SER A 53 48.82 -30.62 -9.15
N ASP A 54 48.78 -31.76 -8.46
CA ASP A 54 49.60 -32.95 -8.36
C ASP A 54 48.78 -33.94 -7.48
N PHE A 55 49.02 -35.24 -7.67
CA PHE A 55 48.91 -36.34 -6.68
C PHE A 55 47.52 -36.73 -6.12
N GLU A 56 46.97 -37.89 -6.54
CA GLU A 56 47.25 -39.28 -6.10
C GLU A 56 46.35 -39.73 -4.93
N TYR A 57 45.54 -40.78 -5.13
CA TYR A 57 45.87 -42.14 -4.65
C TYR A 57 44.73 -43.14 -4.98
N SER A 58 45.00 -44.05 -5.93
CA SER A 58 44.96 -45.53 -5.83
C SER A 58 43.97 -46.16 -4.83
N ARG A 59 43.11 -47.14 -5.16
CA ARG A 59 43.35 -48.58 -5.51
C ARG A 59 41.99 -49.27 -5.23
N GLN A 60 41.54 -50.43 -5.73
CA GLN A 60 42.07 -51.51 -6.57
C GLN A 60 40.86 -52.40 -6.92
N VAL A 61 40.90 -53.01 -8.11
CA VAL A 61 39.98 -54.05 -8.61
C VAL A 61 40.40 -55.42 -8.02
N PRO A 62 39.51 -56.43 -7.91
CA PRO A 62 39.60 -57.56 -8.85
C PRO A 62 38.26 -58.09 -9.40
N THR A 63 38.29 -58.26 -10.72
CA THR A 63 37.66 -59.24 -11.63
C THR A 63 36.80 -60.40 -11.07
N THR A 64 35.65 -60.64 -11.72
CA THR A 64 35.33 -61.91 -12.43
C THR A 64 34.22 -61.73 -13.48
N SER A 65 34.25 -62.60 -14.47
CA SER A 65 33.66 -62.61 -15.81
C SER A 65 32.13 -62.67 -15.96
N GLY A 66 31.62 -62.19 -17.12
CA GLY A 66 30.63 -62.95 -17.90
C GLY A 66 29.40 -62.22 -18.44
N LYS A 67 29.42 -62.00 -19.77
CA LYS A 67 28.29 -61.94 -20.75
C LYS A 67 27.18 -60.87 -20.65
N GLY A 68 27.04 -60.17 -21.78
CA GLY A 68 26.09 -59.12 -22.15
C GLY A 68 24.60 -59.31 -21.82
N SER A 69 23.93 -58.20 -21.52
CA SER A 69 22.84 -57.61 -22.31
C SER A 69 22.42 -56.29 -21.66
N GLY A 70 21.88 -55.36 -22.46
CA GLY A 70 21.65 -53.98 -22.05
C GLY A 70 20.58 -53.80 -20.97
N ALA A 71 20.87 -52.93 -20.00
CA ALA A 71 19.86 -52.27 -19.18
C ALA A 71 20.43 -50.94 -18.65
N THR A 72 19.75 -49.86 -18.99
CA THR A 72 19.94 -48.50 -18.48
C THR A 72 19.66 -48.44 -16.98
N SER A 73 20.72 -48.31 -16.17
CA SER A 73 20.62 -48.08 -14.73
C SER A 73 20.17 -46.64 -14.45
N VAL A 74 18.90 -46.48 -14.09
CA VAL A 74 18.36 -45.27 -13.45
C VAL A 74 18.99 -45.12 -12.06
N ARG A 75 19.86 -44.13 -11.87
CA ARG A 75 20.32 -43.71 -10.54
C ARG A 75 19.15 -43.00 -9.82
N SER A 76 18.57 -43.66 -8.84
CA SER A 76 17.65 -43.04 -7.87
C SER A 76 18.43 -42.12 -6.92
N PRO A 77 18.03 -40.85 -6.72
CA PRO A 77 18.58 -40.04 -5.65
C PRO A 77 17.87 -40.31 -4.31
N TYR A 78 18.70 -40.45 -3.29
CA TYR A 78 18.42 -40.68 -1.87
C TYR A 78 17.10 -40.14 -1.30
N PHE A 79 16.38 -41.04 -0.63
CA PHE A 79 15.19 -40.82 0.18
C PHE A 79 15.56 -40.08 1.48
N LEU A 80 15.13 -38.83 1.66
CA LEU A 80 15.28 -38.11 2.93
C LEU A 80 14.13 -38.52 3.86
N GLN A 81 14.47 -39.21 4.94
CA GLN A 81 13.54 -39.73 5.94
C GLN A 81 12.77 -38.58 6.61
N THR A 82 11.48 -38.46 6.30
CA THR A 82 10.60 -37.49 6.94
C THR A 82 10.15 -38.05 8.29
N MET A 83 10.60 -37.44 9.39
CA MET A 83 9.97 -37.66 10.69
C MET A 83 8.53 -37.13 10.62
N SER A 84 7.59 -38.05 10.75
CA SER A 84 6.16 -37.82 10.82
C SER A 84 5.77 -37.25 12.19
N ASN A 85 5.09 -36.10 12.19
CA ASN A 85 3.85 -35.83 12.94
C ASN A 85 3.51 -34.33 12.87
N ILE A 86 2.92 -33.89 11.76
CA ILE A 86 2.13 -32.65 11.72
C ILE A 86 0.82 -32.95 10.97
N GLN A 87 -0.26 -32.51 11.60
CA GLN A 87 -1.66 -32.67 11.28
C GLN A 87 -2.01 -32.45 9.79
N LYS A 88 -2.85 -33.33 9.26
CA LYS A 88 -3.12 -33.57 7.83
C LYS A 88 -4.00 -32.55 7.10
N ASP A 89 -4.24 -31.35 7.65
CA ASP A 89 -5.27 -30.42 7.13
C ASP A 89 -4.72 -29.15 6.42
N SER A 90 -3.46 -29.14 5.99
CA SER A 90 -2.86 -28.00 5.26
C SER A 90 -1.87 -28.40 4.15
N SER A 91 -2.01 -29.61 3.58
CA SER A 91 -0.99 -30.21 2.71
C SER A 91 -0.77 -29.47 1.38
N ALA A 92 -1.81 -29.04 0.68
CA ALA A 92 -1.63 -28.49 -0.67
C ALA A 92 -0.82 -27.17 -0.72
N MET A 93 -1.00 -26.28 0.26
CA MET A 93 -0.27 -25.01 0.33
C MET A 93 1.14 -25.19 0.87
N ALA A 94 1.32 -26.05 1.89
CA ALA A 94 2.63 -26.40 2.42
C ALA A 94 3.50 -27.11 1.38
N ASP A 95 2.91 -28.01 0.59
CA ASP A 95 3.59 -28.70 -0.51
C ASP A 95 4.00 -27.73 -1.62
N CYS A 96 3.15 -26.75 -1.96
CA CYS A 96 3.46 -25.72 -2.95
C CYS A 96 4.64 -24.83 -2.51
N ILE A 97 4.67 -24.42 -1.23
CA ILE A 97 5.76 -23.63 -0.63
C ILE A 97 7.06 -24.44 -0.56
N THR A 98 6.98 -25.73 -0.24
CA THR A 98 8.15 -26.63 -0.18
C THR A 98 8.73 -26.86 -1.57
N ARG A 99 7.87 -27.05 -2.59
CA ARG A 99 8.28 -27.11 -4.01
C ARG A 99 8.93 -25.81 -4.47
N PHE A 100 8.42 -24.66 -4.01
CA PHE A 100 9.00 -23.34 -4.26
C PHE A 100 10.42 -23.19 -3.69
N GLN A 101 10.64 -23.61 -2.44
CA GLN A 101 11.98 -23.57 -1.82
C GLN A 101 12.96 -24.50 -2.55
N TYR A 102 12.46 -25.60 -3.11
CA TYR A 102 13.24 -26.52 -3.93
C TYR A 102 13.60 -25.91 -5.29
N TYR A 103 12.63 -25.36 -6.04
CA TYR A 103 12.88 -24.75 -7.35
C TYR A 103 13.75 -23.48 -7.27
N SER A 104 13.60 -22.67 -6.23
CA SER A 104 14.44 -21.49 -6.01
C SER A 104 15.90 -21.86 -5.71
N LYS A 105 16.15 -22.96 -5.00
CA LYS A 105 17.50 -23.51 -4.82
C LYS A 105 18.08 -24.04 -6.12
N ILE A 106 17.27 -24.71 -6.96
CA ILE A 106 17.71 -25.24 -8.26
C ILE A 106 18.03 -24.12 -9.25
N LYS A 107 17.31 -22.99 -9.21
CA LYS A 107 17.57 -21.83 -10.07
C LYS A 107 19.01 -21.31 -9.94
N ASN A 108 19.62 -21.42 -8.76
CA ASN A 108 21.02 -21.03 -8.55
C ASN A 108 22.02 -21.97 -9.22
N PHE A 109 21.62 -23.20 -9.56
CA PHE A 109 22.46 -24.21 -10.23
C PHE A 109 22.22 -24.28 -11.74
N ILE A 110 21.10 -23.76 -12.26
CA ILE A 110 20.80 -23.74 -13.69
C ILE A 110 21.33 -22.44 -14.29
N LYS A 111 22.50 -22.52 -14.94
CA LYS A 111 23.19 -21.40 -15.59
C LYS A 111 22.57 -20.98 -16.95
N ARG A 112 21.28 -21.26 -17.17
CA ARG A 112 20.60 -21.01 -18.45
C ARG A 112 19.19 -20.46 -18.24
N ASP A 113 18.83 -19.56 -19.15
CA ASP A 113 17.65 -18.70 -19.20
C ASP A 113 16.35 -19.49 -19.46
N ASP A 114 16.02 -20.44 -18.58
CA ASP A 114 14.87 -21.33 -18.75
C ASP A 114 13.63 -20.77 -18.01
N SER A 115 12.76 -20.12 -18.78
CA SER A 115 11.50 -19.50 -18.34
C SER A 115 10.49 -20.46 -17.72
N ARG A 116 10.74 -21.79 -17.79
CA ARG A 116 9.93 -22.85 -17.17
C ARG A 116 10.03 -22.93 -15.65
N THR A 117 11.03 -22.31 -15.05
CA THR A 117 11.18 -22.23 -13.58
C THR A 117 10.63 -20.92 -13.00
N VAL A 118 10.09 -20.05 -13.85
CA VAL A 118 9.45 -18.79 -13.44
C VAL A 118 8.06 -19.11 -12.91
N ILE A 119 7.81 -18.70 -11.67
CA ILE A 119 6.53 -18.88 -11.00
C ILE A 119 5.47 -18.13 -11.81
N PRO A 120 4.33 -18.76 -12.13
CA PRO A 120 3.20 -18.05 -12.72
C PRO A 120 2.79 -16.88 -11.81
N GLU A 121 2.62 -15.68 -12.36
CA GLU A 121 2.43 -14.45 -11.58
C GLU A 121 1.26 -14.49 -10.58
N HIS A 122 0.28 -15.37 -10.80
CA HIS A 122 -0.90 -15.55 -9.95
C HIS A 122 -0.66 -16.43 -8.71
N VAL A 123 0.52 -17.06 -8.59
CA VAL A 123 0.91 -17.96 -7.48
C VAL A 123 1.90 -17.27 -6.53
N VAL A 124 2.27 -16.03 -6.82
CA VAL A 124 3.28 -15.30 -6.04
C VAL A 124 2.70 -14.89 -4.67
N PRO A 125 3.34 -15.27 -3.55
CA PRO A 125 2.86 -14.93 -2.21
C PRO A 125 2.87 -13.42 -1.95
N SER A 126 1.99 -12.97 -1.04
CA SER A 126 1.81 -11.56 -0.66
C SER A 126 3.12 -10.87 -0.21
N SER A 127 4.10 -11.64 0.26
CA SER A 127 5.42 -11.18 0.68
C SER A 127 6.31 -10.62 -0.44
N VAL A 128 5.93 -10.82 -1.71
CA VAL A 128 6.65 -10.29 -2.89
C VAL A 128 6.07 -8.96 -3.40
N PHE A 129 4.93 -8.51 -2.89
CA PHE A 129 4.29 -7.24 -3.32
C PHE A 129 4.91 -5.99 -2.67
N VAL A 130 6.20 -6.05 -2.32
CA VAL A 130 6.93 -4.87 -1.86
C VAL A 130 7.14 -3.92 -3.06
N PRO A 131 6.95 -2.60 -2.88
CA PRO A 131 7.24 -1.59 -3.89
C PRO A 131 8.55 -1.85 -4.64
N TYR A 132 8.48 -2.01 -5.96
CA TYR A 132 9.68 -2.06 -6.80
C TYR A 132 10.18 -0.63 -7.01
N ILE A 133 11.45 -0.37 -6.69
CA ILE A 133 12.11 0.92 -6.90
C ILE A 133 13.13 0.73 -8.05
N PRO A 134 13.16 1.60 -9.08
CA PRO A 134 14.07 1.46 -10.22
C PRO A 134 15.52 1.64 -9.74
N GLY A 135 16.42 0.78 -10.22
CA GLY A 135 17.83 0.74 -9.80
C GLY A 135 18.23 -0.52 -9.01
N SER A 136 17.28 -1.43 -8.73
CA SER A 136 17.57 -2.74 -8.13
C SER A 136 17.85 -3.81 -9.20
N ASP A 137 18.82 -3.58 -10.08
CA ASP A 137 19.38 -4.66 -10.91
C ASP A 137 20.44 -5.40 -10.11
N GLN A 138 20.02 -6.27 -9.19
CA GLN A 138 20.94 -7.21 -8.53
C GLN A 138 20.18 -8.39 -7.90
N GLN A 139 19.99 -9.46 -8.70
CA GLN A 139 19.78 -10.86 -8.28
C GLN A 139 18.65 -11.16 -7.26
N PRO A 140 18.24 -12.44 -7.06
CA PRO A 140 17.33 -12.79 -5.96
C PRO A 140 18.07 -12.66 -4.62
N GLY A 141 18.18 -11.43 -4.12
CA GLY A 141 18.93 -11.07 -2.91
C GLY A 141 18.35 -9.83 -2.24
N LYS A 142 18.35 -9.83 -0.91
CA LYS A 142 17.76 -8.80 -0.02
C LYS A 142 18.19 -7.36 -0.37
N GLN A 143 17.30 -6.39 -0.10
CA GLN A 143 17.45 -4.96 -0.38
C GLN A 143 18.50 -4.28 0.53
N SER A 144 19.14 -3.20 0.07
CA SER A 144 20.06 -2.43 0.91
C SER A 144 19.30 -1.58 1.95
N SER A 145 20.00 -1.14 3.02
CA SER A 145 19.40 -0.29 4.06
C SER A 145 18.81 1.01 3.49
N ILE A 146 19.48 1.65 2.53
CA ILE A 146 19.01 2.92 1.97
C ILE A 146 17.72 2.73 1.17
N VAL A 147 17.64 1.64 0.40
CA VAL A 147 16.43 1.27 -0.35
C VAL A 147 15.29 0.97 0.61
N THR A 148 15.58 0.31 1.74
CA THR A 148 14.58 0.03 2.79
C THR A 148 14.06 1.32 3.43
N ILE A 149 14.94 2.28 3.75
CA ILE A 149 14.55 3.60 4.30
C ILE A 149 13.63 4.33 3.31
N PHE A 150 14.03 4.40 2.04
CA PHE A 150 13.22 5.04 1.00
C PHE A 150 11.91 4.29 0.72
N ALA A 151 11.89 2.96 0.82
CA ALA A 151 10.68 2.18 0.66
C ALA A 151 9.66 2.48 1.76
N VAL A 152 10.09 2.54 3.03
CA VAL A 152 9.24 2.96 4.16
C VAL A 152 8.73 4.38 3.95
N TRP A 153 9.63 5.31 3.63
CA TRP A 153 9.26 6.70 3.40
C TRP A 153 8.25 6.84 2.26
N ASN A 154 8.51 6.25 1.09
CA ASN A 154 7.62 6.32 -0.07
C ASN A 154 6.28 5.62 0.15
N THR A 155 6.23 4.64 1.06
CA THR A 155 4.97 3.95 1.41
C THR A 155 4.10 4.80 2.34
N ILE A 156 4.72 5.60 3.23
CA ILE A 156 4.02 6.53 4.13
C ILE A 156 3.68 7.84 3.40
N MET A 157 4.53 8.28 2.48
CA MET A 157 4.28 9.42 1.62
C MET A 157 3.21 9.10 0.58
N GLY A 158 2.33 10.04 0.31
CA GLY A 158 1.30 9.90 -0.71
C GLY A 158 0.31 11.05 -0.63
N SER A 159 -0.95 10.74 -0.89
CA SER A 159 -2.05 11.69 -0.82
C SER A 159 -2.29 12.30 0.56
N SER A 160 -1.77 11.68 1.63
CA SER A 160 -1.82 12.23 3.00
C SER A 160 -1.14 13.61 3.10
N LEU A 161 -0.11 13.88 2.29
CA LEU A 161 0.59 15.17 2.26
C LEU A 161 -0.35 16.34 1.93
N LEU A 162 -1.35 16.12 1.09
CA LEU A 162 -2.31 17.13 0.65
C LEU A 162 -3.14 17.69 1.81
N THR A 163 -3.28 16.91 2.87
CA THR A 163 -4.15 17.19 4.01
C THR A 163 -3.43 17.81 5.21
N MET A 164 -2.09 17.85 5.17
CA MET A 164 -1.27 18.34 6.29
C MET A 164 -1.54 19.81 6.64
N PRO A 165 -1.67 20.76 5.68
CA PRO A 165 -1.95 22.15 6.03
C PRO A 165 -3.30 22.33 6.72
N TRP A 166 -4.33 21.60 6.27
CA TRP A 166 -5.65 21.59 6.91
C TRP A 166 -5.59 21.01 8.33
N GLY A 167 -4.79 19.97 8.56
CA GLY A 167 -4.57 19.43 9.90
C GLY A 167 -3.97 20.48 10.85
N ILE A 168 -3.01 21.29 10.38
CA ILE A 168 -2.43 22.38 11.17
C ILE A 168 -3.45 23.49 11.41
N GLU A 169 -4.28 23.82 10.43
CA GLU A 169 -5.39 24.77 10.58
C GLU A 169 -6.33 24.35 11.71
N ARG A 170 -6.73 23.07 11.75
CA ARG A 170 -7.59 22.52 12.80
C ARG A 170 -6.91 22.50 14.17
N ALA A 171 -5.61 22.23 14.23
CA ALA A 171 -4.90 22.17 15.51
C ALA A 171 -4.46 23.53 16.05
N GLY A 172 -4.20 24.50 15.18
CA GLY A 172 -3.37 25.67 15.48
C GLY A 172 -1.88 25.37 15.26
N LEU A 173 -1.07 26.41 15.05
CA LEU A 173 0.32 26.25 14.61
C LEU A 173 1.20 25.50 15.63
N VAL A 174 1.19 25.92 16.89
CA VAL A 174 2.09 25.38 17.92
C VAL A 174 1.66 23.96 18.30
N THR A 175 0.39 23.78 18.61
CA THR A 175 -0.21 22.47 18.90
C THR A 175 -0.09 21.52 17.72
N GLY A 176 -0.24 22.00 16.48
CA GLY A 176 -0.08 21.19 15.28
C GLY A 176 1.32 20.60 15.16
N ILE A 177 2.36 21.42 15.34
CA ILE A 177 3.76 20.96 15.34
C ILE A 177 4.01 19.95 16.47
N VAL A 178 3.56 20.25 17.69
CA VAL A 178 3.72 19.37 18.85
C VAL A 178 3.05 18.02 18.64
N PHE A 179 1.79 17.99 18.18
CA PHE A 179 1.08 16.73 17.94
C PHE A 179 1.66 15.95 16.76
N MET A 180 2.18 16.61 15.71
CA MET A 180 2.92 15.91 14.65
C MET A 180 4.17 15.20 15.18
N LEU A 181 4.95 15.85 16.04
CA LEU A 181 6.14 15.24 16.65
C LEU A 181 5.76 14.09 17.60
N ILE A 182 4.74 14.29 18.45
CA ILE A 182 4.28 13.26 19.40
C ILE A 182 3.73 12.04 18.66
N MET A 183 2.83 12.24 17.68
CA MET A 183 2.28 11.14 16.89
C MET A 183 3.37 10.42 16.10
N GLY A 184 4.31 11.17 15.49
CA GLY A 184 5.48 10.61 14.83
C GLY A 184 6.32 9.72 15.75
N ALA A 185 6.63 10.19 16.96
CA ALA A 185 7.39 9.43 17.96
C ALA A 185 6.65 8.18 18.43
N ILE A 186 5.34 8.27 18.68
CA ILE A 186 4.53 7.12 19.08
C ILE A 186 4.46 6.09 17.95
N CYS A 187 4.23 6.51 16.70
CA CYS A 187 4.20 5.61 15.55
C CYS A 187 5.54 4.92 15.30
N LEU A 188 6.67 5.64 15.45
CA LEU A 188 8.01 5.06 15.38
C LEU A 188 8.21 4.02 16.49
N TYR A 189 7.90 4.38 17.74
CA TYR A 189 8.06 3.49 18.90
C TYR A 189 7.23 2.21 18.75
N THR A 190 5.96 2.34 18.40
CA THR A 190 5.03 1.21 18.24
C THR A 190 5.40 0.32 17.05
N SER A 191 5.87 0.90 15.94
CA SER A 191 6.44 0.13 14.81
C SER A 191 7.70 -0.63 15.24
N TYR A 192 8.57 0.00 16.03
CA TYR A 192 9.76 -0.66 16.58
C TYR A 192 9.39 -1.81 17.53
N LEU A 193 8.35 -1.66 18.35
CA LEU A 193 7.85 -2.74 19.20
C LEU A 193 7.40 -3.94 18.36
N LEU A 194 6.67 -3.73 17.27
CA LEU A 194 6.26 -4.81 16.37
C LEU A 194 7.45 -5.58 15.80
N LEU A 195 8.47 -4.86 15.29
CA LEU A 195 9.69 -5.48 14.78
C LEU A 195 10.42 -6.28 15.86
N ARG A 196 10.52 -5.75 17.09
CA ARG A 196 11.17 -6.43 18.21
C ARG A 196 10.41 -7.69 18.63
N VAL A 197 9.08 -7.65 18.68
CA VAL A 197 8.27 -8.83 19.00
C VAL A 197 8.40 -9.88 17.90
N GLN A 198 8.41 -9.47 16.63
CA GLN A 198 8.62 -10.35 15.49
C GLN A 198 10.01 -11.01 15.53
N GLN A 199 11.07 -10.28 15.85
CA GLN A 199 12.41 -10.88 15.99
C GLN A 199 12.48 -11.91 17.12
N LEU A 200 11.71 -11.72 18.20
CA LEU A 200 11.70 -12.61 19.36
C LEU A 200 10.80 -13.84 19.18
N HIS A 201 9.69 -13.73 18.45
CA HIS A 201 8.66 -14.77 18.36
C HIS A 201 8.37 -15.25 16.94
N GLY A 202 8.73 -14.48 15.92
CA GLY A 202 8.50 -14.75 14.49
C GLY A 202 9.58 -15.63 13.85
N GLY A 203 10.24 -16.49 14.62
CA GLY A 203 11.27 -17.41 14.13
C GLY A 203 10.66 -18.74 13.68
N GLY A 204 10.26 -18.82 12.41
CA GLY A 204 9.84 -20.06 11.76
C GLY A 204 9.81 -19.92 10.24
N ASN A 205 9.73 -21.03 9.49
CA ASN A 205 9.62 -21.07 8.02
C ASN A 205 8.34 -20.40 7.45
N VAL A 206 7.57 -19.70 8.28
CA VAL A 206 6.29 -19.09 7.93
C VAL A 206 6.38 -17.58 8.10
N ASP A 207 6.07 -16.87 7.02
CA ASP A 207 6.04 -15.42 6.94
C ASP A 207 4.83 -14.84 7.70
N TRP A 208 4.90 -14.79 9.03
CA TRP A 208 3.81 -14.21 9.84
C TRP A 208 3.72 -12.70 9.70
N GLU A 209 2.54 -12.22 9.32
CA GLU A 209 2.17 -10.81 9.39
C GLU A 209 1.72 -10.43 10.80
N VAL A 210 1.58 -9.12 11.06
CA VAL A 210 1.21 -8.61 12.40
C VAL A 210 -0.10 -9.20 12.93
N ALA A 211 -1.07 -9.44 12.05
CA ALA A 211 -2.34 -10.06 12.43
C ALA A 211 -2.16 -11.52 12.88
N ASP A 212 -1.32 -12.29 12.18
CA ASP A 212 -1.08 -13.70 12.52
C ASP A 212 -0.23 -13.82 13.80
N LEU A 213 0.72 -12.90 13.99
CA LEU A 213 1.48 -12.76 15.24
C LEU A 213 0.55 -12.48 16.43
N ALA A 214 -0.47 -11.64 16.24
CA ALA A 214 -1.51 -11.41 17.25
C ALA A 214 -2.30 -12.69 17.56
N GLY A 215 -2.63 -13.51 16.56
CA GLY A 215 -3.26 -14.81 16.76
C GLY A 215 -2.40 -15.77 17.59
N PHE A 216 -1.10 -15.82 17.30
CA PHE A 216 -0.16 -16.70 18.01
C PHE A 216 0.07 -16.30 19.48
N LEU A 217 0.18 -15.00 19.77
CA LEU A 217 0.52 -14.52 21.11
C LEU A 217 -0.69 -14.21 21.99
N LEU A 218 -1.75 -13.61 21.44
CA LEU A 218 -2.93 -13.15 22.17
C LEU A 218 -4.14 -14.10 22.00
N GLY A 219 -4.13 -14.92 20.95
CA GLY A 219 -5.18 -15.89 20.64
C GLY A 219 -6.07 -15.47 19.47
N ARG A 220 -6.88 -16.42 18.99
CA ARG A 220 -7.67 -16.32 17.74
C ARG A 220 -8.68 -15.17 17.69
N LYS A 221 -9.21 -14.72 18.84
CA LYS A 221 -10.12 -13.58 18.91
C LYS A 221 -9.43 -12.28 18.45
N TYR A 222 -8.19 -12.05 18.90
CA TYR A 222 -7.43 -10.85 18.56
C TYR A 222 -6.94 -10.86 17.11
N GLU A 223 -6.63 -12.04 16.56
CA GLU A 223 -6.34 -12.21 15.13
C GLU A 223 -7.51 -11.74 14.25
N MET A 224 -8.74 -12.15 14.59
CA MET A 224 -9.95 -11.75 13.84
C MET A 224 -10.19 -10.25 13.94
N VAL A 225 -10.01 -9.67 15.13
CA VAL A 225 -10.12 -8.21 15.33
C VAL A 225 -9.08 -7.47 14.50
N ALA A 226 -7.82 -7.89 14.51
CA ALA A 226 -6.77 -7.29 13.70
C ALA A 226 -7.12 -7.36 12.19
N LYS A 227 -7.47 -8.55 11.68
CA LYS A 227 -7.87 -8.74 10.28
C LYS A 227 -9.04 -7.82 9.89
N PHE A 228 -10.06 -7.69 10.75
CA PHE A 228 -11.19 -6.79 10.50
C PHE A 228 -10.77 -5.32 10.40
N PHE A 229 -10.02 -4.78 11.36
CA PHE A 229 -9.61 -3.37 11.32
C PHE A 229 -8.62 -3.07 10.20
N SER A 230 -7.84 -4.06 9.75
CA SER A 230 -7.00 -3.91 8.55
C SER A 230 -7.84 -3.80 7.28
N LEU A 231 -8.94 -4.55 7.17
CA LEU A 231 -9.90 -4.39 6.07
C LEU A 231 -10.52 -2.99 6.07
N VAL A 232 -10.88 -2.45 7.24
CA VAL A 232 -11.43 -1.10 7.38
C VAL A 232 -10.46 -0.03 6.87
N VAL A 233 -9.17 -0.14 7.18
CA VAL A 233 -8.13 0.79 6.67
C VAL A 233 -8.03 0.72 5.15
N LEU A 234 -7.91 -0.49 4.61
CA LEU A 234 -7.76 -0.68 3.17
C LEU A 234 -9.00 -0.18 2.40
N LEU A 235 -10.20 -0.40 2.95
CA LEU A 235 -11.43 0.15 2.37
C LEU A 235 -11.45 1.68 2.43
N GLY A 236 -11.11 2.27 3.59
CA GLY A 236 -11.04 3.73 3.74
C GLY A 236 -10.01 4.38 2.80
N ALA A 237 -8.86 3.74 2.59
CA ALA A 237 -7.86 4.18 1.62
C ALA A 237 -8.39 4.16 0.18
N ASN A 238 -9.08 3.07 -0.23
CA ASN A 238 -9.72 3.00 -1.55
C ASN A 238 -10.74 4.13 -1.74
N ILE A 239 -11.59 4.40 -0.73
CA ILE A 239 -12.58 5.48 -0.78
C ILE A 239 -11.90 6.84 -0.96
N VAL A 240 -10.91 7.18 -0.13
CA VAL A 240 -10.19 8.46 -0.21
C VAL A 240 -9.50 8.63 -1.56
N TYR A 241 -8.88 7.56 -2.07
CA TYR A 241 -8.21 7.60 -3.36
C TYR A 241 -9.20 7.82 -4.49
N TRP A 242 -10.39 7.22 -4.43
CA TRP A 242 -11.43 7.44 -5.42
C TRP A 242 -11.91 8.90 -5.46
N ILE A 243 -12.10 9.52 -4.29
CA ILE A 243 -12.50 10.93 -4.17
C ILE A 243 -11.41 11.84 -4.76
N LEU A 244 -10.14 11.62 -4.38
CA LEU A 244 -9.01 12.40 -4.88
C LEU A 244 -8.80 12.24 -6.38
N MET A 245 -8.88 11.00 -6.90
CA MET A 245 -8.79 10.76 -8.35
C MET A 245 -9.92 11.44 -9.11
N SER A 246 -11.14 11.45 -8.57
CA SER A 246 -12.28 12.13 -9.20
C SER A 246 -12.05 13.66 -9.24
N ASN A 247 -11.56 14.25 -8.15
CA ASN A 247 -11.21 15.66 -8.07
C ASN A 247 -10.11 16.03 -9.09
N PHE A 248 -9.00 15.28 -9.11
CA PHE A 248 -7.89 15.57 -10.03
C PHE A 248 -8.28 15.36 -11.49
N LEU A 249 -9.08 14.33 -11.80
CA LEU A 249 -9.58 14.09 -13.14
C LEU A 249 -10.49 15.23 -13.60
N TYR A 250 -11.44 15.64 -12.75
CA TYR A 250 -12.36 16.74 -13.05
C TYR A 250 -11.59 18.00 -13.44
N HIS A 251 -10.72 18.46 -12.55
CA HIS A 251 -9.99 19.72 -12.75
C HIS A 251 -8.95 19.66 -13.87
N SER A 252 -8.33 18.50 -14.12
CA SER A 252 -7.37 18.36 -15.23
C SER A 252 -8.09 18.41 -16.58
N VAL A 253 -9.26 17.79 -16.69
CA VAL A 253 -10.08 17.83 -17.91
C VAL A 253 -10.71 19.20 -18.10
N ASP A 254 -11.18 19.85 -17.04
CA ASP A 254 -11.71 21.22 -17.06
C ASP A 254 -10.68 22.21 -17.62
N TYR A 255 -9.44 22.14 -17.13
CA TYR A 255 -8.35 22.95 -17.68
C TYR A 255 -8.07 22.70 -19.17
N ILE A 256 -8.04 21.43 -19.59
CA ILE A 256 -7.81 21.08 -21.00
C ILE A 256 -8.97 21.56 -21.87
N TYR A 257 -10.21 21.39 -21.39
CA TYR A 257 -11.41 21.82 -22.09
C TYR A 257 -11.43 23.34 -22.28
N GLU A 258 -11.19 24.12 -21.22
CA GLU A 258 -11.12 25.59 -21.31
C GLU A 258 -10.00 26.04 -22.27
N ARG A 259 -8.84 25.38 -22.23
CA ARG A 259 -7.68 25.77 -23.06
C ARG A 259 -7.79 25.36 -24.53
N VAL A 260 -8.36 24.18 -24.81
CA VAL A 260 -8.43 23.61 -26.17
C VAL A 260 -9.71 24.02 -26.89
N LEU A 261 -10.86 24.03 -26.21
CA LEU A 261 -12.16 24.30 -26.84
C LEU A 261 -12.57 25.77 -26.81
N ARG A 262 -12.21 26.52 -25.76
CA ARG A 262 -12.50 27.98 -25.66
C ARG A 262 -11.29 28.86 -26.05
N GLY A 263 -10.20 28.24 -26.49
CA GLY A 263 -8.91 28.87 -26.82
C GLY A 263 -8.92 29.88 -27.98
N ASP A 264 -10.02 30.00 -28.75
CA ASP A 264 -10.12 30.96 -29.85
C ASP A 264 -10.76 32.32 -29.48
N ILE A 265 -11.28 32.53 -28.26
CA ILE A 265 -12.06 33.75 -27.94
C ILE A 265 -11.51 34.61 -26.78
N MET A 266 -10.54 34.15 -25.97
CA MET A 266 -10.12 34.94 -24.79
C MET A 266 -8.60 35.18 -24.71
N SER A 267 -8.09 35.95 -25.67
CA SER A 267 -6.80 36.66 -25.56
C SER A 267 -6.91 38.03 -24.86
N MET A 268 -8.06 38.35 -24.25
CA MET A 268 -8.29 39.60 -23.51
C MET A 268 -9.14 39.32 -22.26
N ASN A 269 -8.61 39.63 -21.08
CA ASN A 269 -9.29 39.77 -19.78
C ASN A 269 -9.24 38.63 -18.74
N PHE A 270 -8.09 37.96 -18.55
CA PHE A 270 -7.79 37.34 -17.24
C PHE A 270 -6.83 38.21 -16.41
N ILE A 271 -7.23 39.46 -16.14
CA ILE A 271 -6.63 40.28 -15.09
C ILE A 271 -7.46 40.04 -13.82
N ASN A 272 -7.28 38.88 -13.22
CA ASN A 272 -7.42 38.71 -11.77
C ASN A 272 -6.26 37.83 -11.32
N ASN A 273 -5.21 38.51 -10.90
CA ASN A 273 -3.87 37.99 -10.60
C ASN A 273 -3.81 37.07 -9.35
N SER A 274 -4.95 36.60 -8.85
CA SER A 274 -5.04 35.80 -7.63
C SER A 274 -4.97 34.31 -7.97
N THR A 275 -3.80 33.69 -7.80
CA THR A 275 -3.60 32.25 -8.02
C THR A 275 -4.29 31.35 -6.98
N VAL A 276 -4.87 31.94 -5.92
CA VAL A 276 -5.42 31.25 -4.74
C VAL A 276 -6.90 31.58 -4.56
N ILE A 277 -7.70 30.58 -4.16
CA ILE A 277 -9.15 30.66 -3.94
C ILE A 277 -9.56 30.15 -2.55
N CYS A 278 -10.70 30.64 -2.06
CA CYS A 278 -11.38 30.16 -0.85
C CYS A 278 -12.74 29.54 -1.23
N PRO A 279 -12.82 28.22 -1.46
CA PRO A 279 -14.05 27.56 -1.91
C PRO A 279 -15.22 27.73 -0.93
N LYS A 280 -14.95 27.80 0.38
CA LYS A 280 -15.98 27.93 1.44
C LYS A 280 -16.83 29.20 1.35
N ASN A 281 -16.34 30.26 0.71
CA ASN A 281 -17.09 31.51 0.55
C ASN A 281 -18.01 31.50 -0.68
N MET A 282 -17.87 30.51 -1.57
CA MET A 282 -18.65 30.39 -2.80
C MET A 282 -20.05 29.77 -2.55
N THR A 283 -20.29 29.24 -1.35
CA THR A 283 -21.57 28.67 -0.91
C THR A 283 -22.49 29.66 -0.19
N ILE A 284 -22.10 30.92 -0.03
CA ILE A 284 -22.97 31.97 0.50
C ILE A 284 -23.53 32.77 -0.70
N PRO A 285 -24.79 32.58 -1.12
CA PRO A 285 -25.49 33.61 -1.88
C PRO A 285 -25.80 34.76 -0.91
N SER A 286 -24.80 35.60 -0.61
CA SER A 286 -25.07 36.83 0.13
C SER A 286 -25.74 37.80 -0.85
N LEU A 287 -27.07 37.79 -0.82
CA LEU A 287 -27.88 38.95 -1.18
C LEU A 287 -27.41 40.15 -0.35
N GLN A 288 -26.53 40.98 -0.91
CA GLN A 288 -26.48 42.41 -0.64
C GLN A 288 -26.07 43.13 -1.92
N PRO A 289 -26.96 43.93 -2.55
CA PRO A 289 -26.60 44.73 -3.70
C PRO A 289 -25.87 45.98 -3.18
N THR A 290 -24.56 45.90 -3.01
CA THR A 290 -23.75 47.11 -2.96
C THR A 290 -23.47 47.53 -4.39
N ASN A 291 -24.21 48.55 -4.83
CA ASN A 291 -23.96 49.26 -6.08
C ASN A 291 -22.47 49.64 -6.17
N ASN A 292 -21.82 49.21 -7.26
CA ASN A 292 -20.43 49.49 -7.67
C ASN A 292 -19.33 48.46 -7.36
N SER A 293 -19.64 47.17 -7.40
CA SER A 293 -18.64 46.18 -7.81
C SER A 293 -19.23 45.28 -8.87
N VAL A 294 -18.58 45.25 -10.02
CA VAL A 294 -18.79 44.35 -11.15
C VAL A 294 -19.22 42.99 -10.64
N VAL A 295 -20.54 42.76 -10.64
CA VAL A 295 -21.08 41.42 -10.62
C VAL A 295 -20.53 40.83 -11.89
N LEU A 296 -19.47 40.02 -11.77
CA LEU A 296 -19.08 39.05 -12.78
C LEU A 296 -20.22 38.04 -12.87
N LYS A 297 -21.30 38.55 -13.46
CA LYS A 297 -22.41 37.82 -14.01
C LYS A 297 -21.74 36.86 -14.97
N LYS A 298 -21.70 35.59 -14.57
CA LYS A 298 -21.79 34.43 -15.45
C LYS A 298 -23.14 34.45 -16.20
N ALA A 299 -23.55 35.63 -16.68
CA ALA A 299 -24.84 36.00 -17.24
C ALA A 299 -24.65 37.19 -18.21
N ALA A 300 -23.68 37.04 -19.12
CA ALA A 300 -23.56 37.83 -20.32
C ALA A 300 -23.14 36.91 -21.48
N TYR A 301 -23.98 35.91 -21.76
CA TYR A 301 -24.29 35.45 -23.12
C TYR A 301 -25.63 34.72 -23.02
N GLU A 302 -26.70 35.46 -23.28
CA GLU A 302 -28.00 34.87 -23.63
C GLU A 302 -27.82 34.06 -24.91
N GLY A 303 -28.08 32.77 -24.82
CA GLY A 303 -27.94 31.81 -25.90
C GLY A 303 -28.17 30.38 -25.40
N ASP A 304 -29.34 30.11 -24.82
CA ASP A 304 -30.14 28.87 -24.82
C ASP A 304 -29.51 27.45 -24.83
N THR A 305 -28.25 27.28 -24.45
CA THR A 305 -27.70 25.98 -24.05
C THR A 305 -27.02 26.16 -22.71
N ILE A 306 -27.62 25.65 -21.64
CA ILE A 306 -26.82 25.18 -20.50
C ILE A 306 -25.77 24.27 -21.13
N ASP A 307 -24.49 24.66 -21.09
CA ASP A 307 -23.41 23.94 -21.78
C ASP A 307 -23.53 22.46 -21.42
N LEU A 308 -23.83 21.61 -22.42
CA LEU A 308 -23.95 20.16 -22.27
C LEU A 308 -22.76 19.59 -21.49
N TYR A 309 -21.60 20.24 -21.62
CA TYR A 309 -20.40 20.00 -20.84
C TYR A 309 -20.61 20.09 -19.32
N ASP A 310 -21.15 21.19 -18.79
CA ASP A 310 -21.34 21.38 -17.34
C ASP A 310 -22.36 20.38 -16.76
N GLN A 311 -23.30 19.92 -17.58
CA GLN A 311 -24.26 18.88 -17.20
C GLN A 311 -23.64 17.46 -17.22
N ILE A 312 -22.78 17.18 -18.21
CA ILE A 312 -22.11 15.88 -18.36
C ILE A 312 -20.89 15.74 -17.45
N TRP A 313 -20.16 16.81 -17.18
CA TRP A 313 -18.87 16.80 -16.49
C TRP A 313 -18.98 17.48 -15.12
N ASN A 314 -19.59 16.78 -14.17
CA ASN A 314 -19.81 17.27 -12.82
C ASN A 314 -18.96 16.47 -11.81
N ILE A 315 -18.23 17.18 -10.96
CA ILE A 315 -17.29 16.63 -9.98
C ILE A 315 -17.93 15.63 -9.01
N HIS A 316 -19.19 15.83 -8.60
CA HIS A 316 -19.85 15.03 -7.58
C HIS A 316 -20.79 13.96 -8.12
N THR A 317 -21.13 13.96 -9.41
CA THR A 317 -22.10 13.01 -9.96
C THR A 317 -21.50 12.12 -11.03
N THR A 318 -21.01 12.69 -12.13
CA THR A 318 -20.63 11.93 -13.33
C THR A 318 -19.16 11.54 -13.36
N VAL A 319 -18.24 12.40 -12.88
CA VAL A 319 -16.79 12.11 -12.90
C VAL A 319 -16.41 10.84 -12.12
N PRO A 320 -16.93 10.59 -10.90
CA PRO A 320 -16.66 9.34 -10.19
C PRO A 320 -17.16 8.10 -10.94
N ILE A 321 -18.20 8.24 -11.77
CA ILE A 321 -18.74 7.16 -12.60
C ILE A 321 -17.84 6.93 -13.82
N PHE A 322 -17.41 7.99 -14.51
CA PHE A 322 -16.46 7.88 -15.63
C PHE A 322 -15.13 7.25 -15.18
N LEU A 323 -14.67 7.53 -13.97
CA LEU A 323 -13.49 6.89 -13.40
C LEU A 323 -13.62 5.37 -13.30
N THR A 324 -14.84 4.83 -13.18
CA THR A 324 -15.10 3.38 -13.19
C THR A 324 -14.74 2.75 -14.53
N LEU A 325 -14.91 3.47 -15.64
CA LEU A 325 -14.52 2.99 -16.97
C LEU A 325 -13.00 2.78 -17.08
N ILE A 326 -12.23 3.65 -16.42
CA ILE A 326 -10.77 3.59 -16.40
C ILE A 326 -10.30 2.53 -15.41
N LEU A 327 -10.78 2.55 -14.15
CA LEU A 327 -10.24 1.71 -13.08
C LEU A 327 -10.89 0.33 -12.98
N GLY A 328 -12.14 0.18 -13.42
CA GLY A 328 -12.86 -1.09 -13.38
C GLY A 328 -12.09 -2.24 -14.03
N PRO A 329 -11.59 -2.09 -15.27
CA PRO A 329 -10.76 -3.10 -15.91
C PRO A 329 -9.46 -3.39 -15.14
N LEU A 330 -8.78 -2.35 -14.63
CA LEU A 330 -7.49 -2.44 -13.95
C LEU A 330 -7.57 -3.23 -12.64
N VAL A 331 -8.63 -3.04 -11.85
CA VAL A 331 -8.84 -3.74 -10.56
C VAL A 331 -9.14 -5.23 -10.75
N ASN A 332 -9.62 -5.63 -11.92
CA ASN A 332 -9.94 -7.01 -12.25
C ASN A 332 -8.73 -7.82 -12.76
N PHE A 333 -7.56 -7.21 -12.90
CA PHE A 333 -6.35 -7.95 -13.26
C PHE A 333 -6.00 -9.00 -12.19
N LYS A 334 -5.55 -10.17 -12.67
CA LYS A 334 -5.22 -11.32 -11.81
C LYS A 334 -3.97 -11.06 -10.98
N SER A 335 -3.00 -10.35 -11.54
CA SER A 335 -1.73 -10.00 -10.89
C SER A 335 -1.60 -8.48 -10.71
N ALA A 336 -1.09 -8.09 -9.55
CA ALA A 336 -0.74 -6.70 -9.21
C ALA A 336 0.73 -6.35 -9.53
N THR A 337 1.55 -7.32 -9.96
CA THR A 337 3.00 -7.14 -10.20
C THR A 337 3.34 -6.13 -11.30
N PHE A 338 2.41 -5.89 -12.24
CA PHE A 338 2.57 -4.86 -13.24
C PHE A 338 2.59 -3.45 -12.61
N PHE A 339 1.68 -3.19 -11.68
CA PHE A 339 1.51 -1.87 -11.05
C PHE A 339 2.62 -1.55 -10.05
N THR A 340 3.25 -2.55 -9.43
CA THR A 340 4.36 -2.31 -8.49
C THR A 340 5.57 -1.66 -9.15
N LYS A 341 5.78 -1.87 -10.46
CA LYS A 341 6.85 -1.23 -11.24
C LYS A 341 6.63 0.28 -11.42
N PHE A 342 5.37 0.71 -11.45
CA PHE A 342 4.99 2.11 -11.59
C PHE A 342 4.97 2.87 -10.26
N ASN A 343 5.19 2.19 -9.13
CA ASN A 343 5.22 2.84 -7.82
C ASN A 343 6.39 3.83 -7.67
N SER A 344 7.38 3.75 -8.55
CA SER A 344 8.45 4.75 -8.71
C SER A 344 7.94 6.14 -9.08
N LEU A 345 6.79 6.23 -9.77
CA LEU A 345 6.11 7.46 -10.13
C LEU A 345 5.58 8.20 -8.89
N GLY A 346 5.30 7.46 -7.80
CA GLY A 346 4.89 8.05 -6.53
C GLY A 346 5.97 8.95 -5.95
N THR A 347 7.23 8.52 -6.00
CA THR A 347 8.37 9.32 -5.55
C THR A 347 8.48 10.63 -6.34
N LEU A 348 8.31 10.58 -7.66
CA LEU A 348 8.34 11.77 -8.53
C LEU A 348 7.22 12.74 -8.14
N SER A 349 6.01 12.24 -7.94
CA SER A 349 4.85 13.04 -7.58
C SER A 349 5.01 13.72 -6.22
N VAL A 350 5.59 13.03 -5.23
CA VAL A 350 5.91 13.60 -3.91
C VAL A 350 7.00 14.66 -4.01
N MET A 351 8.07 14.41 -4.77
CA MET A 351 9.13 15.40 -5.00
C MET A 351 8.61 16.65 -5.71
N TYR A 352 7.70 16.47 -6.68
CA TYR A 352 7.02 17.56 -7.35
C TYR A 352 6.16 18.36 -6.37
N LEU A 353 5.35 17.70 -5.53
CA LEU A 353 4.51 18.36 -4.53
C LEU A 353 5.35 19.15 -3.50
N LEU A 354 6.49 18.61 -3.05
CA LEU A 354 7.40 19.32 -2.16
C LEU A 354 7.95 20.59 -2.84
N SER A 355 8.41 20.45 -4.08
CA SER A 355 8.91 21.59 -4.87
C SER A 355 7.81 22.63 -5.10
N PHE A 356 6.58 22.17 -5.37
CA PHE A 356 5.39 23.01 -5.51
C PHE A 356 5.15 23.87 -4.28
N VAL A 357 5.11 23.25 -3.10
CA VAL A 357 4.87 23.99 -1.84
C VAL A 357 5.99 25.00 -1.58
N LEU A 358 7.26 24.63 -1.80
CA LEU A 358 8.39 25.53 -1.59
C LEU A 358 8.38 26.73 -2.55
N ILE A 359 8.10 26.51 -3.84
CA ILE A 359 8.02 27.58 -4.83
C ILE A 359 6.87 28.54 -4.50
N LYS A 360 5.68 28.01 -4.17
CA LYS A 360 4.53 28.84 -3.77
C LYS A 360 4.81 29.62 -2.49
N ALA A 361 5.45 28.99 -1.51
CA ALA A 361 5.86 29.64 -0.26
C ALA A 361 6.83 30.81 -0.48
N VAL A 362 7.84 30.63 -1.34
CA VAL A 362 8.77 31.70 -1.70
C VAL A 362 8.04 32.83 -2.46
N SER A 363 7.08 32.48 -3.32
CA SER A 363 6.32 33.48 -4.10
C SER A 363 5.38 34.34 -3.26
N TRP A 364 4.76 33.75 -2.23
CA TRP A 364 3.85 34.47 -1.34
C TRP A 364 4.59 35.19 -0.22
N GLY A 365 5.68 34.62 0.29
CA GLY A 365 6.32 35.09 1.51
C GLY A 365 5.52 34.70 2.76
N ILE A 366 5.88 35.29 3.90
CA ILE A 366 5.32 34.93 5.21
C ILE A 366 4.08 35.78 5.50
N HIS A 367 2.91 35.14 5.66
CA HIS A 367 1.63 35.79 5.94
C HIS A 367 1.09 35.31 7.28
N VAL A 368 1.58 35.86 8.39
CA VAL A 368 1.18 35.46 9.74
C VAL A 368 0.98 36.65 10.65
N ASP A 369 -0.16 36.67 11.34
CA ASP A 369 -0.40 37.52 12.49
C ASP A 369 -0.71 36.66 13.72
N PHE A 370 -0.02 36.91 14.83
CA PHE A 370 -0.21 36.20 16.09
C PHE A 370 -0.96 37.00 17.15
N PHE A 371 -1.15 38.30 16.93
CA PHE A 371 -1.60 39.25 17.94
C PHE A 371 -3.01 39.74 17.66
N ASP A 372 -3.31 40.08 16.40
CA ASP A 372 -4.64 40.58 16.04
C ASP A 372 -5.57 39.44 15.61
N LYS A 373 -6.56 39.13 16.46
CA LYS A 373 -7.59 38.12 16.18
C LYS A 373 -8.57 38.53 15.07
N SER A 374 -8.65 39.82 14.75
CA SER A 374 -9.52 40.33 13.69
C SER A 374 -8.85 40.30 12.31
N SER A 375 -7.54 40.08 12.28
CA SER A 375 -6.76 39.96 11.05
C SER A 375 -7.14 38.70 10.28
N PRO A 376 -7.37 38.76 8.96
CA PRO A 376 -7.67 37.58 8.16
C PRO A 376 -6.51 36.58 8.15
N ILE A 377 -5.26 37.04 8.35
CA ILE A 377 -4.06 36.20 8.42
C ILE A 377 -3.73 35.73 9.86
N TYR A 378 -4.69 35.85 10.78
CA TYR A 378 -4.53 35.41 12.16
C TYR A 378 -4.28 33.90 12.26
N VAL A 379 -3.29 33.54 13.06
CA VAL A 379 -2.93 32.15 13.36
C VAL A 379 -3.22 31.84 14.83
N PRO A 380 -4.24 31.02 15.14
CA PRO A 380 -4.42 30.54 16.50
C PRO A 380 -3.23 29.65 16.89
N LYS A 381 -2.62 29.96 18.04
CA LYS A 381 -1.54 29.14 18.60
C LYS A 381 -2.04 27.77 19.06
N ILE A 382 -3.26 27.73 19.59
CA ILE A 382 -3.94 26.56 20.15
C ILE A 382 -5.39 26.58 19.65
N SER A 383 -5.85 25.47 19.07
CA SER A 383 -7.24 25.24 18.73
C SER A 383 -7.73 23.94 19.37
N MET A 384 -8.98 23.94 19.86
CA MET A 384 -9.61 22.75 20.48
C MET A 384 -10.03 21.70 19.45
N THR A 385 -9.99 22.02 18.15
CA THR A 385 -10.26 21.07 17.06
C THR A 385 -9.01 20.24 16.66
N TYR A 386 -7.93 20.31 17.46
CA TYR A 386 -6.73 19.50 17.31
C TYR A 386 -6.95 17.98 17.18
N PRO A 387 -8.01 17.35 17.72
CA PRO A 387 -8.16 15.91 17.54
C PRO A 387 -8.36 15.53 16.07
N ALA A 388 -8.84 16.44 15.21
CA ALA A 388 -8.93 16.18 13.77
C ALA A 388 -7.55 15.87 13.17
N LEU A 389 -6.51 16.58 13.61
CA LEU A 389 -5.13 16.35 13.22
C LEU A 389 -4.62 15.00 13.75
N THR A 390 -4.83 14.67 15.03
CA THR A 390 -4.31 13.42 15.60
C THR A 390 -4.99 12.18 15.00
N GLY A 391 -6.28 12.27 14.64
CA GLY A 391 -6.99 11.24 13.89
C GLY A 391 -6.43 11.08 12.47
N MET A 392 -6.20 12.19 11.78
CA MET A 392 -5.58 12.20 10.45
C MET A 392 -4.17 11.63 10.45
N LEU A 393 -3.31 12.06 11.39
CA LEU A 393 -1.94 11.59 11.52
C LEU A 393 -1.86 10.10 11.81
N ALA A 394 -2.86 9.54 12.51
CA ALA A 394 -2.94 8.10 12.74
C ALA A 394 -3.11 7.32 11.41
N LEU A 395 -3.83 7.87 10.42
CA LEU A 395 -3.86 7.27 9.08
C LEU A 395 -2.62 7.60 8.26
N ALA A 396 -2.16 8.85 8.32
CA ALA A 396 -1.04 9.30 7.51
C ALA A 396 0.27 8.57 7.85
N LEU A 397 0.51 8.27 9.12
CA LEU A 397 1.70 7.55 9.61
C LEU A 397 1.47 6.03 9.71
N PHE A 398 0.44 5.50 9.05
CA PHE A 398 0.04 4.11 9.16
C PHE A 398 0.90 3.20 8.27
N ILE A 399 1.84 2.47 8.87
CA ILE A 399 2.63 1.44 8.18
C ILE A 399 2.65 0.10 8.92
N HIS A 400 2.09 0.05 10.12
CA HIS A 400 2.17 -1.06 11.07
C HIS A 400 1.73 -2.40 10.47
N ASN A 401 0.80 -2.41 9.51
CA ASN A 401 0.32 -3.66 8.89
C ASN A 401 1.34 -4.36 8.01
N ILE A 402 2.25 -3.61 7.37
CA ILE A 402 3.18 -4.12 6.35
C ILE A 402 4.64 -3.93 6.74
N ILE A 403 4.92 -3.28 7.87
CA ILE A 403 6.27 -2.93 8.28
C ILE A 403 7.16 -4.17 8.47
N VAL A 404 6.61 -5.27 8.96
CA VAL A 404 7.32 -6.54 9.12
C VAL A 404 7.80 -7.06 7.77
N THR A 405 6.92 -7.06 6.76
CA THR A 405 7.24 -7.54 5.41
C THR A 405 8.26 -6.64 4.71
N ILE A 406 8.16 -5.31 4.84
CA ILE A 406 9.17 -4.38 4.30
C ILE A 406 10.53 -4.62 4.97
N MET A 407 10.57 -4.69 6.31
CA MET A 407 11.82 -4.82 7.05
C MET A 407 12.49 -6.18 6.88
N ARG A 408 11.75 -7.27 6.67
CA ARG A 408 12.29 -8.60 6.41
C ARG A 408 13.14 -8.65 5.13
N ASN A 409 12.82 -7.81 4.16
CA ASN A 409 13.54 -7.74 2.89
C ASN A 409 14.86 -6.97 2.98
N ASN A 410 15.15 -6.31 4.11
CA ASN A 410 16.43 -5.64 4.33
C ASN A 410 17.58 -6.67 4.45
N LYS A 411 18.71 -6.39 3.80
CA LYS A 411 19.91 -7.23 3.85
C LYS A 411 20.51 -7.26 5.26
N HIS A 412 20.44 -6.14 5.96
CA HIS A 412 21.04 -5.92 7.28
C HIS A 412 19.96 -5.83 8.37
N GLN A 413 19.44 -6.99 8.80
CA GLN A 413 18.36 -7.09 9.78
C GLN A 413 18.71 -6.47 11.15
N GLU A 414 20.00 -6.43 11.50
CA GLU A 414 20.52 -5.78 12.70
C GLU A 414 20.35 -4.26 12.69
N LYS A 415 20.25 -3.65 11.50
CA LYS A 415 20.11 -2.20 11.33
C LYS A 415 18.65 -1.75 11.19
N ASN A 416 17.68 -2.66 11.24
CA ASN A 416 16.26 -2.34 11.05
C ASN A 416 15.75 -1.25 12.00
N GLY A 417 16.19 -1.22 13.27
CA GLY A 417 15.79 -0.18 14.21
C GLY A 417 16.28 1.22 13.81
N ARG A 418 17.53 1.31 13.33
CA ARG A 418 18.11 2.55 12.81
C ARG A 418 17.42 2.98 11.52
N ASP A 419 17.27 2.05 10.58
CA ASP A 419 16.68 2.30 9.26
C ASP A 419 15.22 2.77 9.40
N LEU A 420 14.45 2.16 10.30
CA LEU A 420 13.10 2.61 10.65
C LEU A 420 13.09 4.03 11.23
N SER A 421 13.99 4.33 12.17
CA SER A 421 14.07 5.64 12.81
C SER A 421 14.41 6.76 11.82
N LEU A 422 15.36 6.50 10.92
CA LEU A 422 15.72 7.45 9.85
C LEU A 422 14.56 7.66 8.86
N ALA A 423 13.82 6.60 8.52
CA ALA A 423 12.66 6.72 7.65
C ALA A 423 11.54 7.57 8.28
N PHE A 424 11.20 7.32 9.54
CA PHE A 424 10.19 8.13 10.26
C PHE A 424 10.64 9.58 10.46
N LEU A 425 11.93 9.83 10.71
CA LEU A 425 12.48 11.19 10.77
C LEU A 425 12.30 11.91 9.44
N LEU A 426 12.63 11.26 8.32
CA LEU A 426 12.42 11.80 6.98
C LEU A 426 10.94 12.11 6.72
N VAL A 427 10.04 11.21 7.12
CA VAL A 427 8.59 11.39 7.02
C VAL A 427 8.12 12.64 7.78
N ILE A 428 8.51 12.77 9.05
CA ILE A 428 8.10 13.89 9.91
C ILE A 428 8.61 15.21 9.33
N ILE A 429 9.86 15.25 8.84
CA ILE A 429 10.42 16.44 8.18
C ILE A 429 9.58 16.80 6.95
N THR A 430 9.26 15.84 6.08
CA THR A 430 8.44 16.12 4.90
C THR A 430 7.04 16.61 5.23
N TYR A 431 6.40 16.06 6.26
CA TYR A 431 5.07 16.48 6.70
C TYR A 431 5.09 17.87 7.33
N LEU A 432 6.10 18.16 8.16
CA LEU A 432 6.30 19.50 8.73
C LEU A 432 6.57 20.52 7.63
N THR A 433 7.42 20.19 6.65
CA THR A 433 7.69 21.08 5.51
C THR A 433 6.42 21.39 4.75
N VAL A 434 5.64 20.39 4.33
CA VAL A 434 4.41 20.64 3.57
C VAL A 434 3.36 21.36 4.41
N GLY A 435 3.10 20.89 5.63
CA GLY A 435 2.06 21.45 6.49
C GLY A 435 2.40 22.87 6.96
N VAL A 436 3.54 23.05 7.63
CA VAL A 436 3.90 24.31 8.31
C VAL A 436 4.23 25.40 7.30
N VAL A 437 5.04 25.08 6.28
CA VAL A 437 5.45 26.09 5.29
C VAL A 437 4.22 26.56 4.52
N PHE A 438 3.37 25.66 4.04
CA PHE A 438 2.14 26.07 3.34
C PHE A 438 1.23 26.92 4.25
N TYR A 439 1.00 26.48 5.48
CA TYR A 439 0.12 27.18 6.43
C TYR A 439 0.60 28.60 6.75
N ILE A 440 1.90 28.79 7.01
CA ILE A 440 2.51 30.10 7.29
C ILE A 440 2.49 31.01 6.06
N SER A 441 2.70 30.45 4.87
CA SER A 441 2.80 31.23 3.64
C SER A 441 1.45 31.62 3.04
N PHE A 442 0.38 30.90 3.41
CA PHE A 442 -0.94 31.04 2.81
C PHE A 442 -1.49 32.48 2.91
N PRO A 443 -1.82 33.15 1.79
CA PRO A 443 -2.12 34.59 1.77
C PRO A 443 -3.55 34.95 2.16
N LEU A 444 -4.49 34.00 2.09
CA LEU A 444 -5.90 34.21 2.45
C LEU A 444 -6.16 33.83 3.91
N ASN A 445 -7.43 33.95 4.32
CA ASN A 445 -7.85 33.54 5.65
C ASN A 445 -7.50 32.07 5.91
N LYS A 446 -6.84 31.78 7.04
CA LYS A 446 -6.40 30.42 7.37
C LYS A 446 -7.56 29.42 7.41
N HIS A 447 -8.77 29.85 7.75
CA HIS A 447 -9.98 29.01 7.70
C HIS A 447 -10.33 28.53 6.28
N CYS A 448 -9.87 29.21 5.23
CA CYS A 448 -10.09 28.82 3.83
C CYS A 448 -9.29 27.59 3.40
N ILE A 449 -8.29 27.14 4.18
CA ILE A 449 -7.50 25.98 3.81
C ILE A 449 -8.41 24.76 3.72
N GLU A 450 -8.40 24.11 2.56
CA GLU A 450 -9.17 22.91 2.27
C GLU A 450 -8.42 21.66 2.66
N ALA A 451 -9.16 20.57 2.90
CA ALA A 451 -8.57 19.27 3.25
C ALA A 451 -7.65 18.74 2.14
N ASN A 452 -7.87 19.13 0.89
CA ASN A 452 -6.91 18.94 -0.19
C ASN A 452 -6.31 20.32 -0.54
N LEU A 453 -5.03 20.54 -0.23
CA LEU A 453 -4.39 21.84 -0.44
C LEU A 453 -4.47 22.32 -1.90
N LEU A 454 -4.60 21.41 -2.87
CA LEU A 454 -4.70 21.77 -4.29
C LEU A 454 -6.07 22.37 -4.65
N ASP A 455 -7.09 22.20 -3.80
CA ASP A 455 -8.42 22.82 -4.00
C ASP A 455 -8.41 24.32 -3.66
N ASN A 456 -7.35 24.81 -3.01
CA ASN A 456 -7.15 26.24 -2.77
C ASN A 456 -6.54 26.99 -3.97
N PHE A 457 -6.30 26.32 -5.10
CA PHE A 457 -5.72 26.93 -6.29
C PHE A 457 -6.71 26.95 -7.45
N GLN A 458 -6.62 27.99 -8.28
CA GLN A 458 -7.42 28.11 -9.50
C GLN A 458 -7.06 27.01 -10.52
N ASN A 459 -8.04 26.60 -11.32
CA ASN A 459 -7.84 25.58 -12.36
C ASN A 459 -6.89 26.04 -13.47
N SER A 460 -6.77 27.35 -13.69
CA SER A 460 -5.88 27.97 -14.69
C SER A 460 -4.40 27.90 -14.34
N ASP A 461 -4.04 27.64 -13.08
CA ASP A 461 -2.63 27.59 -12.65
C ASP A 461 -1.93 26.33 -13.16
N VAL A 462 -1.05 26.52 -14.16
CA VAL A 462 -0.31 25.46 -14.85
C VAL A 462 0.42 24.55 -13.86
N MET A 463 1.03 25.14 -12.82
CA MET A 463 1.79 24.37 -11.83
C MET A 463 0.90 23.45 -11.01
N THR A 464 -0.30 23.92 -10.66
CA THR A 464 -1.31 23.14 -9.95
C THR A 464 -1.85 22.01 -10.84
N VAL A 465 -2.08 22.28 -12.13
CA VAL A 465 -2.55 21.25 -13.08
C VAL A 465 -1.52 20.14 -13.25
N ILE A 466 -0.23 20.48 -13.40
CA ILE A 466 0.84 19.48 -13.47
C ILE A 466 0.90 18.64 -12.18
N ALA A 467 0.73 19.27 -11.01
CA ALA A 467 0.62 18.57 -9.73
C ALA A 467 -0.52 17.54 -9.73
N ARG A 468 -1.72 17.98 -10.15
CA ARG A 468 -2.93 17.16 -10.23
C ARG A 468 -2.74 15.98 -11.19
N ILE A 469 -2.12 16.20 -12.36
CA ILE A 469 -1.84 15.14 -13.34
C ILE A 469 -0.87 14.10 -12.78
N PHE A 470 0.25 14.51 -12.18
CA PHE A 470 1.21 13.57 -11.58
C PHE A 470 0.60 12.76 -10.44
N LEU A 471 -0.13 13.43 -9.53
CA LEU A 471 -0.83 12.76 -8.44
C LEU A 471 -1.95 11.84 -8.95
N PHE A 472 -2.66 12.22 -10.02
CA PHE A 472 -3.66 11.36 -10.65
C PHE A 472 -3.03 10.08 -11.20
N PHE A 473 -1.96 10.18 -11.99
CA PHE A 473 -1.25 9.00 -12.49
C PHE A 473 -0.68 8.14 -11.36
N GLN A 474 -0.15 8.75 -10.29
CA GLN A 474 0.26 8.03 -9.10
C GLN A 474 -0.91 7.25 -8.49
N LEU A 475 -2.06 7.89 -8.27
CA LEU A 475 -3.21 7.23 -7.64
C LEU A 475 -3.79 6.12 -8.52
N VAL A 476 -3.84 6.30 -9.85
CA VAL A 476 -4.29 5.27 -10.80
C VAL A 476 -3.41 4.01 -10.74
N THR A 477 -2.12 4.16 -10.45
CA THR A 477 -1.19 3.01 -10.34
C THR A 477 -1.21 2.37 -8.96
N VAL A 478 -1.44 3.13 -7.89
CA VAL A 478 -1.48 2.61 -6.51
C VAL A 478 -2.85 2.02 -6.15
N TYR A 479 -3.96 2.56 -6.66
CA TYR A 479 -5.30 2.11 -6.32
C TYR A 479 -5.54 0.60 -6.60
N PRO A 480 -5.17 0.04 -7.77
CA PRO A 480 -5.31 -1.41 -8.03
C PRO A 480 -4.51 -2.27 -7.04
N LEU A 481 -3.36 -1.80 -6.54
CA LEU A 481 -2.57 -2.52 -5.54
C LEU A 481 -3.32 -2.62 -4.20
N ILE A 482 -3.88 -1.51 -3.72
CA ILE A 482 -4.64 -1.48 -2.46
C ILE A 482 -5.93 -2.29 -2.59
N ALA A 483 -6.63 -2.19 -3.72
CA ALA A 483 -7.81 -3.00 -4.01
C ALA A 483 -7.47 -4.51 -4.07
N TYR A 484 -6.33 -4.87 -4.67
CA TYR A 484 -5.82 -6.25 -4.68
C TYR A 484 -5.53 -6.75 -3.25
N MET A 485 -4.86 -5.94 -2.41
CA MET A 485 -4.59 -6.29 -1.01
C MET A 485 -5.88 -6.50 -0.22
N LEU A 486 -6.86 -5.60 -0.39
CA LEU A 486 -8.19 -5.72 0.22
C LEU A 486 -8.86 -7.03 -0.20
N ARG A 487 -8.86 -7.34 -1.51
CA ARG A 487 -9.41 -8.57 -2.08
C ARG A 487 -8.78 -9.83 -1.47
N VAL A 488 -7.44 -9.89 -1.46
CA VAL A 488 -6.70 -11.03 -0.90
C VAL A 488 -7.03 -11.21 0.58
N GLN A 489 -7.11 -10.11 1.35
CA GLN A 489 -7.41 -10.17 2.77
C GLN A 489 -8.85 -10.65 3.04
N VAL A 490 -9.82 -10.21 2.22
CA VAL A 490 -11.21 -10.67 2.30
C VAL A 490 -11.31 -12.17 2.02
N PHE A 491 -10.75 -12.65 0.90
CA PHE A 491 -10.86 -14.07 0.53
C PHE A 491 -10.06 -14.99 1.44
N THR A 492 -8.89 -14.56 1.91
CA THR A 492 -8.12 -15.34 2.89
C THR A 492 -8.87 -15.47 4.21
N THR A 493 -9.60 -14.42 4.64
CA THR A 493 -10.36 -14.44 5.90
C THR A 493 -11.66 -15.24 5.78
N LEU A 494 -12.42 -15.07 4.69
CA LEU A 494 -13.74 -15.71 4.52
C LEU A 494 -13.66 -17.12 3.94
N MET A 495 -12.85 -17.32 2.91
CA MET A 495 -12.82 -18.55 2.11
C MET A 495 -11.55 -19.38 2.30
N LYS A 496 -10.56 -18.88 3.07
CA LYS A 496 -9.23 -19.48 3.26
C LYS A 496 -8.53 -19.84 1.94
N LYS A 497 -8.87 -19.13 0.86
CA LYS A 497 -8.30 -19.28 -0.47
C LYS A 497 -7.86 -17.90 -0.96
N ILE A 498 -6.71 -17.83 -1.60
CA ILE A 498 -6.18 -16.56 -2.15
C ILE A 498 -7.03 -16.11 -3.36
N TYR A 499 -7.53 -17.06 -4.15
CA TYR A 499 -8.36 -16.81 -5.32
C TYR A 499 -9.47 -17.86 -5.44
N PRO A 500 -10.74 -17.53 -5.11
CA PRO A 500 -11.84 -18.49 -5.13
C PRO A 500 -12.49 -18.67 -6.52
N GLY A 501 -12.23 -17.78 -7.48
CA GLY A 501 -12.79 -17.82 -8.84
C GLY A 501 -13.09 -16.44 -9.41
N PHE A 502 -13.24 -16.33 -10.74
CA PHE A 502 -13.44 -15.05 -11.43
C PHE A 502 -14.75 -14.35 -11.02
N GLN A 503 -15.86 -15.08 -10.90
CA GLN A 503 -17.15 -14.51 -10.52
C GLN A 503 -17.13 -13.88 -9.12
N HIS A 504 -16.54 -14.57 -8.14
CA HIS A 504 -16.39 -14.05 -6.77
C HIS A 504 -15.51 -12.80 -6.72
N VAL A 505 -14.42 -12.78 -7.50
CA VAL A 505 -13.53 -11.62 -7.62
C VAL A 505 -14.25 -10.44 -8.25
N LEU A 506 -14.98 -10.66 -9.35
CA LEU A 506 -15.74 -9.63 -10.03
C LEU A 506 -16.81 -9.03 -9.11
N LEU A 507 -17.54 -9.88 -8.38
CA LEU A 507 -18.57 -9.44 -7.43
C LEU A 507 -17.98 -8.58 -6.31
N LEU A 508 -16.87 -9.01 -5.70
CA LEU A 508 -16.21 -8.25 -4.64
C LEU A 508 -15.64 -6.92 -5.15
N ASN A 509 -14.97 -6.93 -6.31
CA ASN A 509 -14.42 -5.72 -6.92
C ASN A 509 -15.51 -4.72 -7.30
N THR A 510 -16.64 -5.21 -7.85
CA THR A 510 -17.81 -4.38 -8.14
C THR A 510 -18.35 -3.75 -6.87
N PHE A 511 -18.51 -4.53 -5.79
CA PHE A 511 -18.95 -4.02 -4.50
C PHE A 511 -18.02 -2.93 -3.92
N ILE A 512 -16.69 -3.13 -4.02
CA ILE A 512 -15.69 -2.14 -3.57
C ILE A 512 -15.82 -0.85 -4.38
N ILE A 513 -15.89 -0.93 -5.72
CA ILE A 513 -16.00 0.24 -6.59
C ILE A 513 -17.32 0.97 -6.34
N THR A 514 -18.44 0.26 -6.26
CA THR A 514 -19.74 0.87 -5.95
C THR A 514 -19.69 1.61 -4.61
N THR A 515 -19.07 1.02 -3.58
CA THR A 515 -18.89 1.70 -2.29
C THR A 515 -18.06 2.99 -2.45
N CYS A 516 -16.97 2.95 -3.20
CA CYS A 516 -16.13 4.14 -3.44
C CYS A 516 -16.88 5.25 -4.21
N VAL A 517 -17.66 4.88 -5.23
CA VAL A 517 -18.48 5.81 -6.01
C VAL A 517 -19.57 6.45 -5.13
N LEU A 518 -20.26 5.66 -4.30
CA LEU A 518 -21.29 6.18 -3.39
C LEU A 518 -20.71 7.22 -2.41
N PHE A 519 -19.53 6.95 -1.84
CA PHE A 519 -18.86 7.92 -0.97
C PHE A 519 -18.42 9.17 -1.74
N ALA A 520 -17.94 9.03 -2.97
CA ALA A 520 -17.55 10.19 -3.79
C ALA A 520 -18.73 11.08 -4.17
N ILE A 521 -19.93 10.51 -4.32
CA ILE A 521 -21.16 11.27 -4.64
C ILE A 521 -21.78 11.89 -3.38
N PHE A 522 -21.98 11.09 -2.33
CA PHE A 522 -22.78 11.51 -1.16
C PHE A 522 -21.95 12.08 0.00
N LEU A 523 -20.66 11.74 0.11
CA LEU A 523 -19.80 12.17 1.21
C LEU A 523 -18.36 12.50 0.73
N PRO A 524 -18.16 13.48 -0.17
CA PRO A 524 -16.84 13.85 -0.69
C PRO A 524 -15.95 14.62 0.31
N ARG A 525 -16.06 14.33 1.61
CA ARG A 525 -15.29 14.98 2.68
C ARG A 525 -14.07 14.15 3.07
N ILE A 526 -12.96 14.37 2.36
CA ILE A 526 -11.71 13.63 2.57
C ILE A 526 -11.22 13.71 4.03
N GLY A 527 -11.24 14.91 4.63
CA GLY A 527 -10.79 15.12 6.01
C GLY A 527 -11.59 14.29 7.03
N THR A 528 -12.90 14.18 6.86
CA THR A 528 -13.79 13.39 7.72
C THR A 528 -13.49 11.89 7.62
N ILE A 529 -13.34 11.38 6.40
CA ILE A 529 -13.06 9.96 6.16
C ILE A 529 -11.70 9.59 6.74
N ILE A 530 -10.69 10.42 6.50
CA ILE A 530 -9.31 10.19 6.98
C ILE A 530 -9.25 10.21 8.51
N ARG A 531 -9.86 11.21 9.18
CA ARG A 531 -9.76 11.32 10.66
C ARG A 531 -10.44 10.16 11.38
N PHE A 532 -11.61 9.72 10.91
CA PHE A 532 -12.34 8.61 11.53
C PHE A 532 -11.70 7.27 11.22
N THR A 533 -11.34 7.02 9.95
CA THR A 533 -10.66 5.77 9.56
C THR A 533 -9.32 5.65 10.30
N GLY A 534 -8.55 6.73 10.37
CA GLY A 534 -7.28 6.79 11.08
C GLY A 534 -7.40 6.60 12.58
N ALA A 535 -8.34 7.29 13.25
CA ALA A 535 -8.52 7.14 14.69
C ALA A 535 -9.01 5.74 15.07
N LEU A 536 -9.96 5.17 14.31
CA LEU A 536 -10.53 3.85 14.57
C LEU A 536 -9.50 2.74 14.37
N SER A 537 -8.81 2.75 13.24
CA SER A 537 -7.80 1.73 12.94
C SER A 537 -6.50 1.93 13.72
N GLY A 538 -6.10 3.18 13.94
CA GLY A 538 -4.94 3.56 14.72
C GLY A 538 -5.07 3.10 16.16
N PHE A 539 -6.26 3.22 16.77
CA PHE A 539 -6.52 2.67 18.11
C PHE A 539 -6.09 1.20 18.22
N ILE A 540 -6.41 0.40 17.21
CA ILE A 540 -6.10 -1.03 17.18
C ILE A 540 -4.64 -1.28 16.78
N TYR A 541 -4.20 -0.80 15.62
CA TYR A 541 -2.90 -1.19 15.03
C TYR A 541 -1.71 -0.35 15.48
N ILE A 542 -1.92 0.91 15.83
CA ILE A 542 -0.86 1.80 16.29
C ILE A 542 -0.73 1.70 17.81
N PHE A 543 -1.83 1.84 18.54
CA PHE A 543 -1.78 2.00 19.99
C PHE A 543 -1.94 0.68 20.75
N SER A 544 -2.97 -0.11 20.45
CA SER A 544 -3.35 -1.29 21.25
C SER A 544 -2.51 -2.54 20.93
N LEU A 545 -2.48 -2.99 19.68
CA LEU A 545 -1.84 -4.25 19.28
C LEU A 545 -0.34 -4.29 19.61
N PRO A 546 0.49 -3.29 19.25
CA PRO A 546 1.91 -3.30 19.57
C PRO A 546 2.16 -3.35 21.09
N SER A 547 1.39 -2.58 21.85
CA SER A 547 1.47 -2.52 23.31
C SER A 547 1.11 -3.85 23.96
N MET A 548 -0.01 -4.47 23.55
CA MET A 548 -0.45 -5.76 24.05
C MET A 548 0.53 -6.89 23.70
N LEU A 549 1.00 -6.93 22.44
CA LEU A 549 2.00 -7.89 21.97
C LEU A 549 3.30 -7.79 22.79
N HIS A 550 3.75 -6.58 23.07
CA HIS A 550 4.96 -6.35 23.86
C HIS A 550 4.80 -6.79 25.33
N ILE A 551 3.68 -6.44 25.98
CA ILE A 551 3.40 -6.85 27.36
C ILE A 551 3.36 -8.38 27.48
N VAL A 552 2.67 -9.07 26.56
CA VAL A 552 2.58 -10.54 26.57
C VAL A 552 3.95 -11.18 26.32
N SER A 553 4.73 -10.62 25.39
CA SER A 553 6.12 -11.02 25.15
C SER A 553 6.98 -10.91 26.41
N LEU A 554 6.91 -9.79 27.15
CA LEU A 554 7.63 -9.62 28.40
C LEU A 554 7.16 -10.58 29.49
N LYS A 555 5.84 -10.82 29.59
CA LYS A 555 5.26 -11.77 30.54
C LYS A 555 5.75 -13.19 30.29
N LYS A 556 5.78 -13.65 29.04
CA LYS A 556 6.31 -14.98 28.67
C LYS A 556 7.79 -15.14 29.02
N ARG A 557 8.56 -14.05 29.00
CA ARG A 557 9.99 -14.03 29.34
C ARG A 557 10.27 -13.78 30.84
N GLY A 558 9.24 -13.57 31.66
CA GLY A 558 9.41 -13.24 33.09
C GLY A 558 10.04 -11.87 33.36
N GLN A 559 10.08 -10.97 32.37
CA GLN A 559 10.73 -9.65 32.46
C GLN A 559 9.73 -8.49 32.58
N LEU A 560 8.51 -8.79 33.04
CA LEU A 560 7.46 -7.78 33.12
C LEU A 560 7.72 -6.82 34.30
N SER A 561 7.98 -5.56 33.97
CA SER A 561 8.10 -4.48 34.95
C SER A 561 6.78 -3.70 35.06
N LEU A 562 6.47 -3.23 36.27
CA LEU A 562 5.35 -2.32 36.51
C LEU A 562 5.47 -1.04 35.67
N LYS A 563 6.68 -0.47 35.56
CA LYS A 563 6.94 0.74 34.77
C LYS A 563 6.61 0.52 33.29
N SER A 564 7.00 -0.64 32.74
CA SER A 564 6.68 -1.02 31.37
C SER A 564 5.17 -1.17 31.17
N THR A 565 4.49 -1.83 32.12
CA THR A 565 3.03 -2.02 32.04
C THR A 565 2.30 -0.68 32.03
N ILE A 566 2.63 0.23 32.94
CA ILE A 566 2.03 1.57 33.01
C ILE A 566 2.23 2.34 31.70
N LEU A 567 3.46 2.33 31.16
CA LEU A 567 3.77 3.01 29.90
C LEU A 567 2.92 2.49 28.73
N HIS A 568 2.90 1.18 28.51
CA HIS A 568 2.19 0.59 27.37
C HIS A 568 0.66 0.69 27.50
N THR A 569 0.13 0.61 28.73
CA THR A 569 -1.29 0.90 28.99
C THR A 569 -1.62 2.37 28.73
N SER A 570 -0.73 3.32 29.06
CA SER A 570 -0.94 4.75 28.77
C SER A 570 -1.00 5.05 27.28
N ILE A 571 -0.18 4.37 26.45
CA ILE A 571 -0.22 4.48 24.98
C ILE A 571 -1.58 4.00 24.45
N THR A 572 -2.10 2.90 24.99
CA THR A 572 -3.42 2.37 24.61
C THR A 572 -4.54 3.33 25.01
N PHE A 573 -4.45 3.93 26.21
CA PHE A 573 -5.40 4.94 26.67
C PHE A 573 -5.37 6.19 25.79
N PHE A 574 -4.19 6.66 25.38
CA PHE A 574 -4.05 7.78 24.45
C PHE A 574 -4.73 7.47 23.09
N GLY A 575 -4.58 6.26 22.57
CA GLY A 575 -5.29 5.82 21.36
C GLY A 575 -6.81 5.83 21.53
N PHE A 576 -7.31 5.36 22.67
CA PHE A 576 -8.74 5.38 22.99
C PHE A 576 -9.26 6.83 23.09
N ALA A 577 -8.53 7.70 23.79
CA ALA A 577 -8.84 9.12 23.91
C ALA A 577 -8.86 9.81 22.53
N ASN A 578 -7.92 9.49 21.65
CA ASN A 578 -7.89 10.02 20.27
C ASN A 578 -9.14 9.63 19.48
N LEU A 579 -9.62 8.39 19.62
CA LEU A 579 -10.85 7.93 18.97
C LEU A 579 -12.09 8.64 19.54
N MET A 580 -12.21 8.71 20.86
CA MET A 580 -13.35 9.39 21.50
C MET A 580 -13.39 10.88 21.16
N ALA A 581 -12.23 11.54 21.11
CA ALA A 581 -12.11 12.95 20.78
C ALA A 581 -12.63 13.29 19.37
N GLN A 582 -12.66 12.34 18.43
CA GLN A 582 -13.22 12.57 17.08
C GLN A 582 -14.71 12.91 17.08
N PHE A 583 -15.46 12.38 18.05
CA PHE A 583 -16.91 12.56 18.15
C PHE A 583 -17.30 13.91 18.77
N PHE A 584 -16.36 14.57 19.46
CA PHE A 584 -16.60 15.87 20.10
C PHE A 584 -16.25 17.07 19.20
N ILE A 585 -15.77 16.83 17.98
CA ILE A 585 -15.48 17.88 17.00
C ILE A 585 -16.73 18.13 16.15
N SER A 586 -17.25 19.35 16.19
CA SER A 586 -18.22 19.83 15.20
C SER A 586 -17.50 20.22 13.91
N GLU A 587 -17.92 19.65 12.78
CA GLU A 587 -17.58 20.19 11.47
C GLU A 587 -18.42 21.46 11.27
N GLN A 588 -17.81 22.62 11.53
CA GLN A 588 -18.28 23.90 11.02
C GLN A 588 -17.73 24.12 9.62
#